data_AF-A0A395MNE8-F1
#
_entry.id   AF-A0A395MNE8-F1
#
_cell.length_a   1.000
_cell.length_b   1.000
_cell.length_c   1.000
_cell.angle_alpha   90.00
_cell.angle_beta   90.00
_cell.angle_gamma   90.00
#
_symmetry.space_group_name_H-M   'P 1'
#
loop_
_entity.id
_entity.type
_entity.pdbx_description
1 polymer ?
#
loop_
_entity_poly.entity_id
_entity_poly.type
_entity_poly.pdbx_seq_one_letter_code
_entity_poly.pdbx_strand_id
1 'polypeptide(L)'
;MTREPFDVQVHWPADNINNWPDKNGDFYKKTGIHMYRITKDDYNPFYTYEVKIRADWPFTYTFYDESGDDYSVSIWMVGMNEDHTVKFNSDRPTIVRVTGS
;
A
#
# COMPACT_ATOMS: atom_id res chain seq x y z
N MET A 1 9.04 -4.32 -20.40
CA MET A 1 10.13 -4.08 -19.43
C MET A 1 9.62 -4.58 -18.09
N THR A 2 10.21 -5.66 -17.57
CA THR A 2 9.99 -6.10 -16.19
C THR A 2 10.74 -5.12 -15.28
N ARG A 3 10.06 -4.53 -14.30
CA ARG A 3 10.71 -3.68 -13.31
C ARG A 3 11.36 -4.56 -12.24
N GLU A 4 12.44 -4.08 -11.66
CA GLU A 4 13.12 -4.80 -10.58
C GLU A 4 12.23 -4.86 -9.33
N PRO A 5 12.24 -5.99 -8.60
CA PRO A 5 11.54 -6.09 -7.33
C PRO A 5 12.12 -5.10 -6.33
N PHE A 6 11.33 -4.72 -5.34
CA PHE A 6 11.74 -3.77 -4.33
C PHE A 6 11.34 -4.18 -2.92
N ASP A 7 12.05 -3.59 -1.97
CA ASP A 7 11.80 -3.67 -0.55
C ASP A 7 12.10 -2.30 0.07
N VAL A 8 11.12 -1.69 0.73
CA VAL A 8 11.22 -0.38 1.36
C VAL A 8 10.65 -0.41 2.77
N GLN A 9 11.37 0.19 3.71
CA GLN A 9 10.85 0.50 5.04
C GLN A 9 10.02 1.77 4.97
N VAL A 10 8.89 1.78 5.67
CA VAL A 10 7.95 2.89 5.72
C VAL A 10 7.41 3.06 7.14
N HIS A 11 6.59 4.09 7.34
CA HIS A 11 5.79 4.24 8.56
C HIS A 11 4.46 4.87 8.15
N TRP A 12 3.47 4.02 7.87
CA TRP A 12 2.15 4.48 7.41
C TRP A 12 1.11 4.18 8.49
N PRO A 13 0.76 5.18 9.33
CA PRO A 13 -0.23 5.00 10.38
C PRO A 13 -1.64 4.84 9.80
N ALA A 14 -2.50 4.13 10.54
CA ALA A 14 -3.93 4.00 10.25
C ALA A 14 -4.70 5.27 10.67
N ASP A 15 -4.32 6.41 10.11
CA ASP A 15 -4.80 7.75 10.47
C ASP A 15 -5.91 8.30 9.56
N ASN A 16 -6.31 7.52 8.55
CA ASN A 16 -7.32 7.88 7.58
C ASN A 16 -6.94 9.06 6.65
N ILE A 17 -5.64 9.36 6.49
CA ILE A 17 -5.13 10.48 5.68
C ILE A 17 -4.64 10.01 4.30
N ASN A 18 -5.06 10.72 3.24
CA ASN A 18 -4.47 10.53 1.91
C ASN A 18 -3.07 11.14 1.88
N ASN A 19 -2.07 10.27 1.71
CA ASN A 19 -0.69 10.67 1.55
C ASN A 19 -0.31 10.64 0.07
N TRP A 20 0.37 11.68 -0.40
CA TRP A 20 0.76 11.86 -1.79
C TRP A 20 2.28 12.04 -1.89
N PRO A 21 3.05 10.93 -1.94
CA PRO A 21 4.49 10.99 -2.18
C PRO A 21 4.81 11.75 -3.47
N ASP A 22 5.90 12.53 -3.45
CA ASP A 22 6.39 13.22 -4.64
C ASP A 22 6.73 12.22 -5.75
N LYS A 23 6.16 12.42 -6.94
CA LYS A 23 6.46 11.61 -8.14
C LYS A 23 7.90 11.76 -8.63
N ASN A 24 8.66 12.73 -8.13
CA ASN A 24 10.09 12.85 -8.42
C ASN A 24 10.98 12.27 -7.32
N GLY A 25 10.40 11.83 -6.19
CA GLY A 25 11.12 11.26 -5.06
C GLY A 25 11.57 9.81 -5.28
N ASP A 26 12.56 9.39 -4.48
CA ASP A 26 13.14 8.04 -4.56
C ASP A 26 12.13 6.94 -4.25
N PHE A 27 11.17 7.22 -3.34
CA PHE A 27 10.08 6.30 -3.03
C PHE A 27 9.26 5.98 -4.28
N TYR A 28 8.73 7.00 -4.97
CA TYR A 28 7.96 6.78 -6.20
C TYR A 28 8.82 6.14 -7.30
N LYS A 29 10.08 6.58 -7.46
CA LYS A 29 11.03 5.98 -8.42
C LYS A 29 11.42 4.53 -8.11
N LYS A 30 11.04 3.99 -6.95
CA LYS A 30 11.29 2.60 -6.58
C LYS A 30 10.00 1.78 -6.59
N THR A 31 8.90 2.36 -6.11
CA THR A 31 7.64 1.64 -5.90
C THR A 31 6.58 1.95 -6.94
N GLY A 32 6.62 3.11 -7.59
CA GLY A 32 5.54 3.61 -8.46
C GLY A 32 4.30 4.09 -7.71
N ILE A 33 4.26 3.93 -6.38
CA ILE A 33 3.15 4.38 -5.54
C ILE A 33 3.20 5.90 -5.44
N HIS A 34 2.10 6.55 -5.81
CA HIS A 34 1.96 8.01 -5.72
C HIS A 34 0.77 8.45 -4.86
N MET A 35 0.01 7.51 -4.31
CA MET A 35 -0.95 7.75 -3.24
C MET A 35 -1.05 6.53 -2.34
N TYR A 36 -1.15 6.74 -1.03
CA TYR A 36 -1.57 5.71 -0.10
C TYR A 36 -2.45 6.27 1.02
N ARG A 37 -3.27 5.41 1.62
CA ARG A 37 -4.10 5.70 2.79
C ARG A 37 -4.36 4.41 3.55
N ILE A 38 -4.29 4.44 4.88
CA ILE A 38 -4.76 3.35 5.73
C ILE A 38 -5.95 3.86 6.52
N THR A 39 -7.06 3.14 6.44
CA THR A 39 -8.32 3.53 7.05
C THR A 39 -8.88 2.40 7.88
N LYS A 40 -9.46 2.74 9.04
CA LYS A 40 -10.32 1.83 9.77
C LYS A 40 -11.71 1.80 9.11
N ASP A 41 -12.17 0.62 8.72
CA ASP A 41 -13.50 0.39 8.14
C ASP A 41 -14.46 -0.04 9.25
N ASP A 42 -14.99 0.93 10.01
CA ASP A 42 -15.88 0.68 11.16
C ASP A 42 -17.24 0.05 10.77
N TYR A 43 -17.54 -0.04 9.48
CA TYR A 43 -18.81 -0.57 8.96
C TYR A 43 -18.71 -2.01 8.45
N ASN A 44 -17.51 -2.58 8.44
CA ASN A 44 -17.27 -3.91 7.88
C ASN A 44 -17.10 -4.95 9.00
N PRO A 45 -17.99 -5.96 9.08
CA PRO A 45 -17.95 -6.94 10.16
C PRO A 45 -16.81 -7.97 10.03
N PHE A 46 -16.11 -8.01 8.89
CA PHE A 46 -15.07 -9.00 8.61
C PHE A 46 -13.66 -8.43 8.62
N TYR A 47 -13.48 -7.16 8.25
CA TYR A 47 -12.17 -6.52 8.15
C TYR A 47 -12.20 -5.14 8.77
N THR A 48 -11.27 -4.90 9.69
CA THR A 48 -11.19 -3.69 10.50
C THR A 48 -10.43 -2.58 9.77
N TYR A 49 -9.48 -2.92 8.90
CA TYR A 49 -8.63 -1.95 8.22
C TYR A 49 -8.58 -2.18 6.72
N GLU A 50 -8.23 -1.12 6.01
CA GLU A 50 -8.08 -1.07 4.57
C GLU A 50 -6.81 -0.29 4.21
N VAL A 51 -5.92 -0.88 3.41
CA VAL A 51 -4.87 -0.14 2.71
C VAL A 51 -5.37 0.16 1.30
N LYS A 52 -5.36 1.44 0.96
CA LYS A 52 -5.67 1.94 -0.38
C LYS A 52 -4.41 2.54 -0.97
N ILE A 53 -4.08 2.17 -2.20
CA ILE A 53 -2.95 2.74 -2.96
C ILE A 53 -3.35 3.13 -4.38
N ARG A 54 -2.60 4.07 -4.94
CA ARG A 54 -2.52 4.29 -6.39
C ARG A 54 -1.07 4.15 -6.82
N ALA A 55 -0.85 3.36 -7.86
CA ALA A 55 0.47 3.14 -8.41
C ALA A 55 0.47 3.19 -9.92
N ASP A 56 1.53 3.75 -10.48
CA ASP A 56 1.72 3.80 -11.93
C ASP A 56 2.41 2.51 -12.45
N TRP A 57 2.85 1.62 -11.56
CA TRP A 57 3.66 0.44 -11.90
C TRP A 57 2.95 -0.87 -11.53
N PRO A 58 2.93 -1.86 -12.45
CA PRO A 58 2.26 -3.12 -12.21
C PRO A 58 3.17 -4.02 -11.38
N PHE A 59 2.80 -4.24 -10.13
CA PHE A 59 3.45 -5.16 -9.20
C PHE A 59 2.40 -5.89 -8.38
N THR A 60 2.80 -7.02 -7.79
CA THR A 60 2.14 -7.46 -6.55
C THR A 60 2.77 -6.72 -5.39
N TYR A 61 2.00 -5.82 -4.78
CA TYR A 61 2.42 -5.08 -3.60
C TYR A 61 2.07 -5.88 -2.36
N THR A 62 3.05 -6.13 -1.50
CA THR A 62 2.84 -6.74 -0.18
C THR A 62 3.16 -5.72 0.90
N PHE A 63 2.24 -5.54 1.83
CA PHE A 63 2.35 -4.63 2.96
C PHE A 63 2.53 -5.45 4.24
N TYR A 64 3.50 -5.06 5.05
CA TYR A 64 3.76 -5.69 6.35
C TYR A 64 3.48 -4.69 7.46
N ASP A 65 2.72 -5.13 8.45
CA ASP A 65 2.38 -4.31 9.61
C ASP A 65 3.37 -4.48 10.78
N GLU A 66 3.12 -3.76 11.88
CA GLU A 66 3.95 -3.87 13.10
C GLU A 66 3.80 -5.21 13.83
N SER A 67 2.72 -5.96 13.55
CA SER A 67 2.50 -7.31 14.05
C SER A 67 3.34 -8.36 13.31
N GLY A 68 3.83 -8.02 12.12
CA GLY A 68 4.54 -8.92 11.22
C GLY A 68 3.62 -9.66 10.27
N ASP A 69 2.34 -9.32 10.25
CA ASP A 69 1.36 -9.86 9.31
C ASP A 69 1.53 -9.19 7.94
N ASP A 70 1.19 -9.92 6.88
CA ASP A 70 1.34 -9.45 5.50
C ASP A 70 0.05 -9.54 4.68
N TYR A 71 -0.14 -8.56 3.80
CA TYR A 71 -1.32 -8.44 2.97
C TYR A 71 -0.93 -7.98 1.57
N SER A 72 -1.49 -8.59 0.54
CA SER A 72 -1.05 -8.36 -0.84
C SER A 72 -2.16 -7.92 -1.78
N VAL A 73 -1.82 -7.06 -2.74
CA VAL A 73 -2.68 -6.68 -3.86
C VAL A 73 -1.88 -6.67 -5.16
N SER A 74 -2.39 -7.36 -6.18
CA SER A 74 -1.78 -7.35 -7.51
C SER A 74 -2.40 -6.27 -8.38
N ILE A 75 -1.57 -5.35 -8.86
CA ILE A 75 -1.96 -4.27 -9.77
C ILE A 75 -1.53 -4.64 -11.18
N TRP A 76 -2.51 -4.83 -12.06
CA TRP A 76 -2.28 -5.19 -13.48
C TRP A 76 -2.66 -4.05 -14.44
N MET A 77 -3.63 -3.22 -14.05
CA MET A 77 -4.06 -2.04 -14.80
C MET A 77 -3.48 -0.80 -14.12
N VAL A 78 -2.60 -0.07 -14.82
CA VAL A 78 -1.89 1.10 -14.31
C VAL A 78 -2.24 2.35 -15.11
N GLY A 79 -2.11 3.53 -14.49
CA GLY A 79 -2.24 4.82 -15.16
C GLY A 79 -3.68 5.32 -15.34
N MET A 80 -4.69 4.56 -14.90
CA MET A 80 -6.01 5.09 -14.60
C MET A 80 -6.03 5.44 -13.10
N ASN A 81 -6.78 6.46 -12.67
CA ASN A 81 -6.91 6.85 -11.26
C ASN A 81 -7.66 5.80 -10.41
N GLU A 82 -7.30 4.53 -10.57
CA GLU A 82 -7.91 3.40 -9.89
C GLU A 82 -7.30 3.26 -8.50
N ASP A 83 -8.18 3.30 -7.50
CA ASP A 83 -7.82 2.94 -6.14
C ASP A 83 -7.70 1.42 -6.10
N HIS A 84 -6.53 0.92 -5.71
CA HIS A 84 -6.34 -0.50 -5.41
C HIS A 84 -6.35 -0.68 -3.91
N THR A 85 -7.10 -1.67 -3.46
CA THR A 85 -7.45 -1.81 -2.06
C THR A 85 -7.18 -3.23 -1.58
N VAL A 86 -6.58 -3.35 -0.41
CA VAL A 86 -6.53 -4.60 0.36
C VAL A 86 -7.13 -4.38 1.74
N LYS A 87 -8.01 -5.29 2.16
CA LYS A 87 -8.66 -5.27 3.48
C LYS A 87 -7.97 -6.27 4.40
N PHE A 88 -7.81 -5.89 5.66
CA PHE A 88 -7.07 -6.70 6.63
C PHE A 88 -7.55 -6.49 8.07
N ASN A 89 -7.09 -7.38 8.96
CA ASN A 89 -7.26 -7.27 10.41
C ASN A 89 -5.89 -7.30 11.05
N SER A 90 -5.64 -6.38 11.97
CA SER A 90 -4.40 -6.31 12.73
C SER A 90 -4.65 -5.62 14.06
N ASP A 91 -3.96 -6.08 15.10
CA ASP A 91 -3.87 -5.37 16.39
C ASP A 91 -2.98 -4.12 16.31
N ARG A 92 -2.07 -4.07 15.33
CA ARG A 92 -1.12 -2.96 15.10
C ARG A 92 -1.06 -2.62 13.60
N PRO A 93 -2.04 -1.87 13.09
CA PRO A 93 -2.31 -1.72 11.65
C PRO A 93 -1.33 -0.81 10.90
N THR A 94 -0.35 -0.23 11.59
CA THR A 94 0.67 0.62 10.96
C THR A 94 1.49 -0.22 10.00
N ILE A 95 1.56 0.18 8.73
CA ILE A 95 2.42 -0.48 7.76
C ILE A 95 3.85 0.01 7.95
N VAL A 96 4.79 -0.92 8.10
CA VAL A 96 6.21 -0.63 8.33
C VAL A 96 7.12 -1.06 7.17
N ARG A 97 6.62 -1.88 6.25
CA ARG A 97 7.39 -2.32 5.09
C ARG A 97 6.49 -2.59 3.90
N VAL A 98 6.98 -2.27 2.71
CA VAL A 98 6.30 -2.56 1.44
C VAL A 98 7.28 -3.22 0.49
N THR A 99 6.83 -4.29 -0.16
CA THR A 99 7.59 -4.97 -1.21
C THR A 99 6.79 -5.00 -2.52
N GLY A 100 7.51 -5.16 -3.63
CA GLY A 100 6.92 -5.36 -4.95
C GLY A 100 7.65 -6.48 -5.69
N SER A 101 6.88 -7.39 -6.28
CA SER A 101 7.37 -8.53 -7.09
C SER A 101 6.59 -8.70 -8.38
#